data_AF-A0A9Q0ZDC9-F1
#
_entry.id   AF-A0A9Q0ZDC9-F1
#
_cell.length_a   1.000
_cell.length_b   1.000
_cell.length_c   1.000
_cell.angle_alpha   90.00
_cell.angle_beta   90.00
_cell.angle_gamma   90.00
#
_symmetry.space_group_name_H-M   'P 1'
#
loop_
_entity.id
_entity.type
_entity.pdbx_description
1 polymer ?
#
loop_
_entity_poly.entity_id
_entity_poly.type
_entity_poly.pdbx_seq_one_letter_code
_entity_poly.pdbx_strand_id
1 'polypeptide(L)'
;MEILFSSLALVSAVILHLGLFAESISVYQATDTGPVGAGDDNVILNPRFEDGLNNWSGKGCKIELHESMEDGKIFPQSGKFFASATNRTEIWNGIEQDITGRVQRKVAYQVTAVVRIHVDNVTSAGVQITLWLQEPDFREQYIAIANSQVTDKDWVQLQGEFLLNGFPSRLVIYLEGPSPGTDILVNSLVVKRAEKIPASARPISKNATFGGNIIENSYLDDGTTGWFPLGNCALSVGTGSPHVLPPMARDSLGTYESLSGRYIIVTNRSDSWMGPAQMITDKLKLYLTYQVSAWVRIGPGATGPQIVNVALSVDSQWINGGEVELNDDKWHEIGGSFRIEKQPSNVMVYVQGPASGVDLLVSGLQIFPVNRQVRFKYLKKQIDKIRKRDIILKFSRLESSKRAWTMKSFVKFLVKSFNWAVFENELKWSWTEPQEGKFNYRDADELLDLCKSYNIEVRGHCIFWEMEYAIQSWVRSLNASGLMTAVQNRLTRPSHTL
;
A
#
# COMPACT_ATOMS: atom_id res chain seq x y z
N MET A 1 -8.96 -1.41 11.51
CA MET A 1 -8.01 -2.51 11.73
C MET A 1 -6.73 -2.15 11.00
N GLU A 2 -5.88 -1.32 11.61
CA GLU A 2 -4.53 -1.03 11.09
C GLU A 2 -3.64 -2.24 11.41
N ILE A 3 -3.46 -3.14 10.45
CA ILE A 3 -2.40 -4.16 10.55
C ILE A 3 -1.08 -3.41 10.31
N LEU A 4 -0.45 -3.00 11.41
CA LEU A 4 0.91 -2.46 11.42
C LEU A 4 1.90 -3.57 11.07
N PHE A 5 2.08 -3.83 9.78
CA PHE A 5 3.30 -4.50 9.33
C PHE A 5 4.48 -3.57 9.63
N SER A 6 5.25 -3.92 10.66
CA SER A 6 6.60 -3.42 10.83
C SER A 6 7.43 -3.90 9.64
N SER A 7 7.52 -3.09 8.59
CA SER A 7 8.40 -3.38 7.45
C SER A 7 9.86 -3.12 7.84
N LEU A 8 10.41 -4.07 8.59
CA LEU A 8 11.82 -4.41 8.54
C LEU A 8 12.15 -5.01 7.16
N ALA A 9 13.42 -4.91 6.78
CA ALA A 9 14.01 -5.36 5.51
C ALA A 9 13.66 -4.52 4.27
N LEU A 10 14.39 -3.41 4.12
CA LEU A 10 14.63 -2.75 2.82
C LEU A 10 15.71 -3.58 2.11
N VAL A 11 15.29 -4.59 1.36
CA VAL A 11 16.11 -5.32 0.39
C VAL A 11 16.01 -4.57 -0.92
N SER A 12 17.15 -4.31 -1.57
CA SER A 12 17.21 -3.73 -2.91
C SER A 12 16.51 -4.66 -3.91
N ALA A 13 15.21 -4.46 -4.11
CA ALA A 13 14.51 -5.01 -5.26
C ALA A 13 14.75 -4.06 -6.43
N VAL A 14 15.67 -4.41 -7.32
CA VAL A 14 15.56 -3.96 -8.71
C VAL A 14 14.34 -4.72 -9.26
N ILE A 15 13.19 -4.07 -9.29
CA ILE A 15 12.01 -4.57 -10.03
C ILE A 15 12.38 -4.46 -11.50
N LEU A 16 12.87 -5.55 -12.09
CA LEU A 16 13.01 -5.70 -13.52
C LEU A 16 11.69 -6.32 -14.00
N HIS A 17 10.88 -5.52 -14.70
CA HIS A 17 9.68 -5.99 -15.38
C HIS A 17 10.00 -7.22 -16.22
N LEU A 18 9.37 -8.35 -15.88
CA LEU A 18 9.28 -9.52 -16.74
C LEU A 18 8.20 -9.27 -17.79
N GLY A 19 8.46 -8.31 -18.68
CA GLY A 19 7.70 -8.09 -19.90
C GLY A 19 8.50 -8.61 -21.08
N LEU A 20 8.20 -9.82 -21.54
CA LEU A 20 8.56 -10.25 -22.90
C LEU A 20 7.96 -9.23 -23.87
N PHE A 21 8.79 -8.44 -24.55
CA PHE A 21 8.78 -8.18 -26.00
C PHE A 21 9.88 -7.15 -26.31
N ALA A 22 10.66 -7.47 -27.34
CA ALA A 22 11.76 -6.64 -27.81
C ALA A 22 11.23 -5.61 -28.80
N GLU A 23 11.60 -4.34 -28.63
CA GLU A 23 12.03 -3.48 -29.75
C GLU A 23 12.72 -2.21 -29.25
N SER A 24 13.50 -1.62 -30.16
CA SER A 24 14.67 -0.78 -29.92
C SER A 24 14.38 0.63 -29.38
N ILE A 25 15.05 1.01 -28.30
CA ILE A 25 15.16 2.41 -27.84
C ILE A 25 16.22 3.12 -28.68
N SER A 26 15.81 4.12 -29.45
CA SER A 26 16.72 5.14 -29.99
C SER A 26 17.10 6.10 -28.87
N VAL A 27 18.40 6.17 -28.57
CA VAL A 27 18.96 7.11 -27.59
C VAL A 27 18.93 8.51 -28.20
N TYR A 28 18.03 9.38 -27.72
CA TYR A 28 18.19 10.81 -27.88
C TYR A 28 18.92 11.36 -26.66
N GLN A 29 20.01 12.09 -26.92
CA GLN A 29 20.76 12.83 -25.90
C GLN A 29 19.84 13.84 -25.23
N ALA A 30 19.67 13.71 -23.92
CA ALA A 30 19.10 14.77 -23.09
C ALA A 30 20.11 15.92 -23.06
N THR A 31 19.82 17.00 -23.78
CA THR A 31 20.47 18.28 -23.53
C THR A 31 19.96 18.81 -22.19
N ASP A 32 20.90 18.94 -21.27
CA ASP A 32 20.78 19.59 -19.98
C ASP A 32 20.13 20.98 -20.13
N THR A 33 18.92 21.15 -19.59
CA THR A 33 18.35 22.48 -19.33
C THR A 33 18.19 22.62 -17.82
N GLY A 34 18.87 23.64 -17.30
CA GLY A 34 18.98 23.95 -15.88
C GLY A 34 17.65 24.34 -15.20
N PRO A 35 17.71 24.83 -13.96
CA PRO A 35 16.56 24.89 -13.06
C PRO A 35 15.49 25.85 -13.59
N VAL A 36 14.34 25.29 -13.99
CA VAL A 36 13.15 26.04 -14.38
C VAL A 36 12.66 26.83 -13.17
N GLY A 37 12.65 28.16 -13.33
CA GLY A 37 12.21 29.12 -12.33
C GLY A 37 10.75 28.92 -11.94
N ALA A 38 10.47 29.20 -10.67
CA ALA A 38 9.13 29.20 -10.09
C ALA A 38 8.23 30.22 -10.82
N GLY A 39 7.28 29.72 -11.61
CA GLY A 39 6.30 30.57 -12.29
C GLY A 39 5.67 29.94 -13.54
N ASP A 40 5.21 28.69 -13.49
CA ASP A 40 3.92 28.19 -14.02
C ASP A 40 3.95 26.65 -13.96
N ASP A 41 3.32 26.03 -12.96
CA ASP A 41 3.30 24.55 -12.76
C ASP A 41 2.39 23.81 -13.78
N ASN A 42 2.00 24.49 -14.87
CA ASN A 42 1.11 23.94 -15.88
C ASN A 42 1.90 23.10 -16.91
N VAL A 43 1.43 21.89 -17.14
CA VAL A 43 1.97 20.97 -18.15
C VAL A 43 1.54 21.41 -19.55
N ILE A 44 0.33 21.96 -19.72
CA ILE A 44 -0.21 22.38 -21.02
C ILE A 44 0.47 23.68 -21.49
N LEU A 45 0.91 23.69 -22.74
CA LEU A 45 1.38 24.90 -23.42
C LEU A 45 0.22 25.58 -24.12
N ASN A 46 0.22 26.91 -24.10
CA ASN A 46 -0.82 27.74 -24.69
C ASN A 46 -2.26 27.32 -24.25
N PRO A 47 -2.54 27.27 -22.94
CA PRO A 47 -3.76 26.67 -22.39
C PRO A 47 -5.05 27.43 -22.69
N ARG A 48 -4.97 28.65 -23.23
CA ARG A 48 -6.11 29.54 -23.56
C ARG A 48 -6.09 30.06 -25.00
N PHE A 49 -5.22 29.48 -25.84
CA PHE A 49 -5.13 29.83 -27.26
C PHE A 49 -4.77 31.31 -27.55
N GLU A 50 -4.15 32.01 -26.58
CA GLU A 50 -3.71 33.40 -26.73
C GLU A 50 -2.55 33.54 -27.73
N ASP A 51 -1.81 32.46 -27.94
CA ASP A 51 -0.77 32.33 -28.99
C ASP A 51 -1.28 31.47 -30.16
N GLY A 52 -2.55 31.68 -30.54
CA GLY A 52 -3.23 30.92 -31.58
C GLY A 52 -3.33 29.42 -31.28
N LEU A 53 -3.13 28.58 -32.30
CA LEU A 53 -3.18 27.12 -32.17
C LEU A 53 -1.79 26.48 -31.94
N ASN A 54 -0.79 27.26 -31.53
CA ASN A 54 0.56 26.73 -31.27
C ASN A 54 0.52 25.63 -30.21
N ASN A 55 1.18 24.49 -30.52
CA ASN A 55 1.22 23.25 -29.73
C ASN A 55 -0.09 22.45 -29.67
N TRP A 56 -1.12 22.86 -30.42
CA TRP A 56 -2.38 22.15 -30.52
C TRP A 56 -2.54 21.52 -31.90
N SER A 57 -3.12 20.33 -31.95
CA SER A 57 -3.45 19.66 -33.20
C SER A 57 -4.83 19.01 -33.14
N GLY A 58 -5.43 18.79 -34.31
CA GLY A 58 -6.63 17.98 -34.43
C GLY A 58 -6.27 16.49 -34.49
N LYS A 59 -6.91 15.69 -33.66
CA LYS A 59 -6.90 14.24 -33.73
C LYS A 59 -7.96 13.79 -34.72
N GLY A 60 -7.55 13.46 -35.95
CA GLY A 60 -8.47 13.02 -37.00
C GLY A 60 -9.47 14.08 -37.49
N CYS A 61 -9.30 15.36 -37.11
CA CYS A 61 -10.20 16.45 -37.46
C CYS A 61 -9.44 17.76 -37.70
N LYS A 62 -10.16 18.80 -38.15
CA LYS A 62 -9.61 20.15 -38.29
C LYS A 62 -9.75 20.89 -36.97
N ILE A 63 -8.79 21.77 -36.65
CA ILE A 63 -8.94 22.73 -35.55
C ILE A 63 -8.89 24.16 -36.08
N GLU A 64 -9.74 25.02 -35.53
CA GLU A 64 -9.85 26.44 -35.90
C GLU A 64 -9.83 27.33 -34.66
N LEU A 65 -9.32 28.55 -34.80
CA LEU A 65 -9.26 29.54 -33.73
C LEU A 65 -10.36 30.57 -33.93
N HIS A 66 -11.04 30.95 -32.85
CA HIS A 66 -12.14 31.91 -32.90
C HIS A 66 -12.04 32.95 -31.79
N GLU A 67 -12.25 34.22 -32.15
CA GLU A 67 -12.59 35.28 -31.19
C GLU A 67 -14.09 35.27 -30.88
N SER A 68 -14.91 34.89 -31.86
CA SER A 68 -16.35 34.66 -31.73
C SER A 68 -16.85 33.71 -32.82
N MET A 69 -17.99 33.04 -32.60
CA MET A 69 -18.73 32.27 -33.61
C MET A 69 -20.20 32.72 -33.68
N GLU A 70 -20.90 32.31 -34.76
CA GLU A 70 -22.30 32.64 -35.04
C GLU A 70 -22.63 34.14 -34.97
N ASP A 71 -21.95 34.96 -35.78
CA ASP A 71 -22.16 36.41 -35.83
C ASP A 71 -22.07 37.10 -34.44
N GLY A 72 -21.21 36.58 -33.56
CA GLY A 72 -21.00 37.13 -32.23
C GLY A 72 -21.95 36.61 -31.15
N LYS A 73 -22.58 35.45 -31.32
CA LYS A 73 -23.39 34.82 -30.26
C LYS A 73 -22.56 33.95 -29.32
N ILE A 74 -21.45 33.40 -29.79
CA ILE A 74 -20.56 32.54 -29.00
C ILE A 74 -19.25 33.28 -28.76
N PHE A 75 -18.97 33.62 -27.50
CA PHE A 75 -17.72 34.22 -27.04
C PHE A 75 -16.95 33.25 -26.13
N PRO A 76 -15.62 33.37 -26.05
CA PRO A 76 -14.83 32.63 -25.07
C PRO A 76 -15.31 32.94 -23.65
N GLN A 77 -15.32 31.93 -22.76
CA GLN A 77 -15.63 32.15 -21.34
C GLN A 77 -14.57 33.03 -20.66
N SER A 78 -13.32 32.93 -21.09
CA SER A 78 -12.19 33.69 -20.58
C SER A 78 -11.13 33.91 -21.66
N GLY A 79 -10.38 35.00 -21.57
CA GLY A 79 -9.38 35.33 -22.60
C GLY A 79 -10.02 35.88 -23.88
N LYS A 80 -9.23 35.93 -24.96
CA LYS A 80 -9.65 36.46 -26.26
C LYS A 80 -10.10 35.41 -27.25
N PHE A 81 -9.64 34.17 -27.08
CA PHE A 81 -9.82 33.13 -28.07
C PHE A 81 -10.38 31.82 -27.47
N PHE A 82 -10.96 31.01 -28.33
CA PHE A 82 -11.21 29.59 -28.09
C PHE A 82 -10.92 28.81 -29.37
N ALA A 83 -10.63 27.51 -29.23
CA ALA A 83 -10.45 26.62 -30.37
C ALA A 83 -11.69 25.77 -30.60
N SER A 84 -11.99 25.45 -31.85
CA SER A 84 -12.99 24.46 -32.23
C SER A 84 -12.33 23.26 -32.89
N ALA A 85 -12.82 22.06 -32.61
CA ALA A 85 -12.49 20.83 -33.32
C ALA A 85 -13.66 20.50 -34.26
N THR A 86 -13.46 20.76 -35.55
CA THR A 86 -14.50 20.71 -36.60
C THR A 86 -14.25 19.59 -37.60
N ASN A 87 -15.24 19.29 -38.46
CA ASN A 87 -15.16 18.19 -39.42
C ASN A 87 -14.87 16.84 -38.74
N ARG A 88 -15.46 16.61 -37.56
CA ARG A 88 -15.31 15.36 -36.81
C ARG A 88 -16.12 14.26 -37.51
N THR A 89 -15.47 13.18 -37.94
CA THR A 89 -16.09 12.04 -38.61
C THR A 89 -16.24 10.82 -37.71
N GLU A 90 -15.53 10.79 -36.58
CA GLU A 90 -15.54 9.70 -35.61
C GLU A 90 -15.65 10.24 -34.18
N ILE A 91 -16.12 9.41 -33.25
CA ILE A 91 -16.33 9.80 -31.85
C ILE A 91 -15.02 10.16 -31.12
N TRP A 92 -13.91 9.55 -31.53
CA TRP A 92 -12.58 9.78 -30.98
C TRP A 92 -11.86 11.01 -31.59
N ASN A 93 -12.45 11.61 -32.63
CA ASN A 93 -11.89 12.83 -33.20
C ASN A 93 -11.98 13.96 -32.18
N GLY A 94 -10.99 14.85 -32.16
CA GLY A 94 -10.89 15.81 -31.07
C GLY A 94 -9.72 16.78 -31.20
N ILE A 95 -9.57 17.65 -30.20
CA ILE A 95 -8.39 18.52 -30.08
C ILE A 95 -7.41 17.88 -29.09
N GLU A 96 -6.13 17.83 -29.46
CA GLU A 96 -5.09 17.13 -28.71
C GLU A 96 -3.82 17.97 -28.50
N GLN A 97 -3.06 17.62 -27.45
CA GLN A 97 -1.71 18.12 -27.21
C GLN A 97 -0.79 17.00 -26.69
N ASP A 98 0.38 16.86 -27.32
CA ASP A 98 1.41 15.90 -26.92
C ASP A 98 2.18 16.41 -25.70
N ILE A 99 1.94 15.82 -24.52
CA ILE A 99 2.53 16.22 -23.23
C ILE A 99 3.72 15.33 -22.82
N THR A 100 4.32 14.62 -23.78
CA THR A 100 5.48 13.76 -23.55
C THR A 100 6.62 14.55 -22.91
N GLY A 101 7.23 13.97 -21.87
CA GLY A 101 8.36 14.58 -21.14
C GLY A 101 7.97 15.73 -20.19
N ARG A 102 6.72 16.21 -20.21
CA ARG A 102 6.24 17.31 -19.34
C ARG A 102 5.54 16.84 -18.07
N VAL A 103 5.35 15.54 -17.91
CA VAL A 103 4.75 14.90 -16.73
C VAL A 103 5.72 13.93 -16.06
N GLN A 104 5.53 13.72 -14.76
CA GLN A 104 6.40 12.88 -13.94
C GLN A 104 5.65 11.65 -13.44
N ARG A 105 6.33 10.50 -13.44
CA ARG A 105 5.82 9.27 -12.83
C ARG A 105 5.54 9.45 -11.34
N LYS A 106 4.53 8.74 -10.82
CA LYS A 106 4.13 8.72 -9.41
C LYS A 106 3.80 10.10 -8.84
N VAL A 107 3.52 11.06 -9.70
CA VAL A 107 2.95 12.37 -9.38
C VAL A 107 1.52 12.37 -9.89
N ALA A 108 0.58 12.74 -9.02
CA ALA A 108 -0.81 12.94 -9.41
C ALA A 108 -0.95 14.30 -10.10
N TYR A 109 -1.74 14.35 -11.15
CA TYR A 109 -2.04 15.56 -11.92
C TYR A 109 -3.54 15.77 -11.95
N GLN A 110 -3.95 17.01 -11.80
CA GLN A 110 -5.33 17.45 -11.97
C GLN A 110 -5.46 18.12 -13.33
N VAL A 111 -6.50 17.71 -14.05
CA VAL A 111 -6.86 18.24 -15.37
C VAL A 111 -8.16 19.01 -15.26
N THR A 112 -8.19 20.19 -15.86
CA THR A 112 -9.40 21.01 -15.98
C THR A 112 -9.53 21.48 -17.41
N ALA A 113 -10.67 21.18 -18.05
CA ALA A 113 -11.02 21.65 -19.38
C ALA A 113 -12.31 22.46 -19.33
N VAL A 114 -12.39 23.55 -20.08
CA VAL A 114 -13.60 24.35 -20.24
C VAL A 114 -14.06 24.21 -21.68
N VAL A 115 -15.21 23.57 -21.87
CA VAL A 115 -15.68 23.13 -23.20
C VAL A 115 -17.14 23.48 -23.43
N ARG A 116 -17.51 23.59 -24.70
CA ARG A 116 -18.88 23.76 -25.20
C ARG A 116 -19.01 22.90 -26.46
N ILE A 117 -20.22 22.55 -26.87
CA ILE A 117 -20.43 21.92 -28.19
C ILE A 117 -21.10 22.89 -29.15
N HIS A 118 -20.98 22.64 -30.45
CA HIS A 118 -21.70 23.40 -31.47
C HIS A 118 -22.20 22.44 -32.55
N VAL A 119 -23.50 22.46 -32.81
CA VAL A 119 -24.21 21.62 -33.79
C VAL A 119 -25.64 22.11 -33.96
N ASP A 120 -26.20 21.99 -35.17
CA ASP A 120 -27.52 22.54 -35.51
C ASP A 120 -28.71 21.84 -34.80
N ASN A 121 -28.59 20.58 -34.38
CA ASN A 121 -29.73 19.73 -33.99
C ASN A 121 -29.55 18.89 -32.71
N VAL A 122 -28.47 19.07 -31.92
CA VAL A 122 -28.23 18.32 -30.67
C VAL A 122 -28.06 19.30 -29.50
N THR A 123 -28.87 19.13 -28.46
CA THR A 123 -28.88 20.04 -27.30
C THR A 123 -27.93 19.64 -26.17
N SER A 124 -27.43 18.41 -26.18
CA SER A 124 -26.44 17.89 -25.22
C SER A 124 -25.69 16.70 -25.78
N ALA A 125 -24.38 16.64 -25.54
CA ALA A 125 -23.54 15.49 -25.86
C ALA A 125 -22.50 15.23 -24.76
N GLY A 126 -22.03 13.99 -24.64
CA GLY A 126 -20.93 13.66 -23.75
C GLY A 126 -19.60 14.13 -24.33
N VAL A 127 -18.86 14.94 -23.57
CA VAL A 127 -17.46 15.28 -23.87
C VAL A 127 -16.57 14.62 -22.81
N GLN A 128 -15.48 14.02 -23.26
CA GLN A 128 -14.53 13.30 -22.42
C GLN A 128 -13.11 13.82 -22.60
N ILE A 129 -12.39 13.97 -21.48
CA ILE A 129 -10.94 14.13 -21.46
C ILE A 129 -10.32 12.74 -21.43
N THR A 130 -9.46 12.44 -22.40
CA THR A 130 -8.78 11.15 -22.51
C THR A 130 -7.27 11.34 -22.58
N LEU A 131 -6.56 10.46 -21.89
CA LEU A 131 -5.10 10.34 -21.95
C LEU A 131 -4.76 9.11 -22.80
N TRP A 132 -4.14 9.34 -23.95
CA TRP A 132 -3.57 8.30 -24.80
C TRP A 132 -2.09 8.12 -24.46
N LEU A 133 -1.72 6.89 -24.14
CA LEU A 133 -0.37 6.48 -23.82
C LEU A 133 0.09 5.47 -24.87
N GLN A 134 1.33 5.62 -25.32
CA GLN A 134 2.03 4.59 -26.06
C GLN A 134 3.20 4.10 -25.21
N GLU A 135 3.23 2.81 -24.92
CA GLU A 135 4.32 2.17 -24.21
C GLU A 135 5.56 2.02 -25.13
N PRO A 136 6.76 1.74 -24.57
CA PRO A 136 7.95 1.49 -25.38
C PRO A 136 7.84 0.31 -26.37
N ASP A 137 6.91 -0.62 -26.11
CA ASP A 137 6.60 -1.76 -26.98
C ASP A 137 5.45 -1.48 -27.97
N PHE A 138 5.13 -0.20 -28.18
CA PHE A 138 4.07 0.29 -29.05
C PHE A 138 2.65 -0.06 -28.62
N ARG A 139 2.45 -0.70 -27.46
CA ARG A 139 1.09 -0.90 -26.94
C ARG A 139 0.46 0.42 -26.60
N GLU A 140 -0.79 0.56 -26.98
CA GLU A 140 -1.58 1.76 -26.72
C GLU A 140 -2.52 1.54 -25.54
N GLN A 141 -2.63 2.55 -24.68
CA GLN A 141 -3.58 2.61 -23.60
C GLN A 141 -4.36 3.92 -23.65
N TYR A 142 -5.64 3.84 -23.34
CA TYR A 142 -6.54 4.99 -23.30
C TYR A 142 -7.14 5.07 -21.90
N ILE A 143 -6.89 6.18 -21.21
CA ILE A 143 -7.38 6.42 -19.84
C ILE A 143 -8.37 7.58 -19.90
N ALA A 144 -9.64 7.30 -19.66
CA ALA A 144 -10.65 8.33 -19.47
C ALA A 144 -10.38 9.07 -18.14
N ILE A 145 -10.21 10.40 -18.20
CA ILE A 145 -9.92 11.24 -17.04
C ILE A 145 -11.21 11.81 -16.45
N ALA A 146 -12.07 12.38 -17.31
CA ALA A 146 -13.33 13.00 -16.91
C ALA A 146 -14.30 12.98 -18.08
N ASN A 147 -15.59 12.79 -17.80
CA ASN A 147 -16.66 12.86 -18.80
C ASN A 147 -17.81 13.69 -18.23
N SER A 148 -18.38 14.57 -19.04
CA SER A 148 -19.56 15.37 -18.66
C SER A 148 -20.50 15.53 -19.83
N GLN A 149 -21.79 15.69 -19.55
CA GLN A 149 -22.74 16.20 -20.53
C GLN A 149 -22.50 17.69 -20.73
N VAL A 150 -22.37 18.11 -21.99
CA VAL A 150 -22.07 19.48 -22.42
C VAL A 150 -23.14 19.92 -23.40
N THR A 151 -23.57 21.17 -23.29
CA THR A 151 -24.63 21.75 -24.13
C THR A 151 -24.07 22.73 -25.14
N ASP A 152 -24.91 23.11 -26.09
CA ASP A 152 -24.63 24.16 -27.07
C ASP A 152 -24.82 25.57 -26.52
N LYS A 153 -25.25 25.73 -25.26
CA LYS A 153 -25.61 27.04 -24.66
C LYS A 153 -24.52 27.60 -23.76
N ASP A 154 -23.98 26.78 -22.88
CA ASP A 154 -23.10 27.20 -21.81
C ASP A 154 -21.75 26.48 -21.88
N TRP A 155 -20.70 27.17 -21.45
CA TRP A 155 -19.40 26.56 -21.23
C TRP A 155 -19.44 25.71 -19.96
N VAL A 156 -18.98 24.47 -20.06
CA VAL A 156 -18.97 23.47 -18.99
C VAL A 156 -17.53 23.12 -18.63
N GLN A 157 -17.24 23.08 -17.34
CA GLN A 157 -15.94 22.65 -16.83
C GLN A 157 -15.93 21.12 -16.61
N LEU A 158 -15.00 20.42 -17.25
CA LEU A 158 -14.65 19.04 -16.95
C LEU A 158 -13.42 19.04 -16.04
N GLN A 159 -13.43 18.16 -15.04
CA GLN A 159 -12.31 18.02 -14.11
C GLN A 159 -12.10 16.56 -13.76
N GLY A 160 -10.83 16.14 -13.74
CA GLY A 160 -10.44 14.81 -13.31
C GLY A 160 -8.97 14.77 -12.92
N GLU A 161 -8.52 13.59 -12.49
CA GLU A 161 -7.14 13.39 -12.03
C GLU A 161 -6.53 12.14 -12.66
N PHE A 162 -5.23 12.16 -12.89
CA PHE A 162 -4.49 10.99 -13.34
C PHE A 162 -3.14 10.85 -12.63
N LEU A 163 -2.64 9.62 -12.57
CA LEU A 163 -1.31 9.31 -12.07
C LEU A 163 -0.65 8.31 -13.02
N LEU A 164 0.58 8.61 -13.42
CA LEU A 164 1.37 7.76 -14.30
C LEU A 164 2.27 6.82 -13.49
N ASN A 165 2.13 5.52 -13.71
CA ASN A 165 2.98 4.51 -13.07
C ASN A 165 4.22 4.16 -13.93
N GLY A 166 4.05 4.11 -15.25
CA GLY A 166 5.07 3.71 -16.23
C GLY A 166 5.84 4.87 -16.86
N PHE A 167 6.62 4.54 -17.90
CA PHE A 167 7.36 5.47 -18.74
C PHE A 167 6.88 5.34 -20.18
N PRO A 168 5.73 5.94 -20.52
CA PRO A 168 5.24 5.87 -21.89
C PRO A 168 6.26 6.55 -22.82
N SER A 169 6.47 5.96 -23.99
CA SER A 169 7.27 6.54 -25.07
C SER A 169 6.59 7.78 -25.67
N ARG A 170 5.25 7.81 -25.61
CA ARG A 170 4.43 8.95 -26.02
C ARG A 170 3.21 9.12 -25.14
N LEU A 171 2.86 10.37 -24.86
CA LEU A 171 1.72 10.73 -24.03
C LEU A 171 0.98 11.93 -24.59
N VAL A 172 -0.29 11.74 -24.93
CA VAL A 172 -1.15 12.78 -25.49
C VAL A 172 -2.42 12.89 -24.66
N ILE A 173 -2.80 14.12 -24.37
CA ILE A 173 -4.11 14.43 -23.78
C ILE A 173 -5.00 15.04 -24.84
N TYR A 174 -6.25 14.61 -24.90
CA TYR A 174 -7.20 15.08 -25.91
C TYR A 174 -8.64 15.06 -25.42
N LEU A 175 -9.49 15.84 -26.10
CA LEU A 175 -10.92 15.96 -25.82
C LEU A 175 -11.72 15.32 -26.94
N GLU A 176 -12.58 14.35 -26.61
CA GLU A 176 -13.38 13.54 -27.54
C GLU A 176 -14.83 13.39 -27.06
N GLY A 177 -15.67 12.61 -27.75
CA GLY A 177 -16.92 12.11 -27.16
C GLY A 177 -18.21 12.40 -27.94
N PRO A 178 -18.50 13.62 -28.41
CA PRO A 178 -19.73 13.86 -29.14
C PRO A 178 -19.77 13.07 -30.45
N SER A 179 -20.97 12.75 -30.92
CA SER A 179 -21.18 12.06 -32.20
C SER A 179 -20.47 12.78 -33.36
N PRO A 180 -20.11 12.04 -34.43
CA PRO A 180 -19.63 12.65 -35.67
C PRO A 180 -20.52 13.81 -36.13
N GLY A 181 -19.89 14.87 -36.63
CA GLY A 181 -20.56 16.09 -37.07
C GLY A 181 -20.90 17.10 -35.97
N THR A 182 -20.63 16.80 -34.70
CA THR A 182 -20.74 17.76 -33.59
C THR A 182 -19.37 18.34 -33.24
N ASP A 183 -19.23 19.66 -33.26
CA ASP A 183 -17.97 20.33 -32.99
C ASP A 183 -17.71 20.44 -31.48
N ILE A 184 -16.46 20.30 -31.07
CA ILE A 184 -16.02 20.49 -29.68
C ILE A 184 -15.32 21.84 -29.60
N LEU A 185 -15.87 22.76 -28.82
CA LEU A 185 -15.29 24.07 -28.55
C LEU A 185 -14.53 23.99 -27.22
N VAL A 186 -13.31 24.50 -27.18
CA VAL A 186 -12.45 24.48 -26.00
C VAL A 186 -11.94 25.89 -25.74
N ASN A 187 -12.32 26.48 -24.60
CA ASN A 187 -11.79 27.77 -24.18
C ASN A 187 -10.49 27.61 -23.40
N SER A 188 -10.36 26.55 -22.60
CA SER A 188 -9.09 26.24 -21.95
C SER A 188 -8.90 24.77 -21.59
N LEU A 189 -7.63 24.35 -21.50
CA LEU A 189 -7.20 23.09 -20.89
C LEU A 189 -5.98 23.36 -20.01
N VAL A 190 -6.05 22.96 -18.75
CA VAL A 190 -4.99 23.14 -17.77
C VAL A 190 -4.69 21.79 -17.13
N VAL A 191 -3.40 21.46 -16.99
CA VAL A 191 -2.94 20.25 -16.32
C VAL A 191 -1.89 20.67 -15.31
N LYS A 192 -2.19 20.56 -14.01
CA LYS A 192 -1.28 20.94 -12.93
C LYS A 192 -1.02 19.76 -12.02
N ARG A 193 0.06 19.79 -11.25
CA ARG A 193 0.26 18.81 -10.18
C ARG A 193 -0.91 18.89 -9.21
N ALA A 194 -1.53 17.75 -8.91
CA ALA A 194 -2.59 17.70 -7.92
C ALA A 194 -2.01 18.05 -6.54
N GLU A 195 -2.75 18.83 -5.77
CA GLU A 195 -2.38 19.09 -4.39
C GLU A 195 -2.36 17.76 -3.62
N LYS A 196 -1.22 17.43 -3.02
CA LYS A 196 -1.14 16.30 -2.12
C LYS A 196 -1.94 16.67 -0.88
N ILE A 197 -3.17 16.16 -0.77
CA ILE A 197 -3.97 16.27 0.46
C ILE A 197 -3.07 15.80 1.61
N PRO A 198 -2.71 16.69 2.55
CA PRO A 198 -1.87 16.30 3.67
C PRO A 198 -2.58 15.17 4.38
N ALA A 199 -1.87 14.06 4.62
CA ALA A 199 -2.41 12.99 5.44
C ALA A 199 -2.90 13.61 6.75
N SER A 200 -4.15 13.26 7.14
CA SER A 200 -4.76 13.79 8.36
C SER A 200 -3.74 13.77 9.51
N ALA A 201 -3.60 14.92 10.17
CA ALA A 201 -2.67 15.06 11.27
C ALA A 201 -3.04 14.03 12.34
N ARG A 202 -2.17 13.04 12.54
CA ARG A 202 -2.42 12.00 13.55
C ARG A 202 -2.50 12.67 14.92
N PRO A 203 -3.45 12.27 15.78
CA PRO A 203 -3.51 12.78 17.15
C PRO A 203 -2.18 12.55 17.86
N ILE A 204 -1.58 13.63 18.36
CA ILE A 204 -0.35 13.55 19.17
C ILE A 204 -0.77 13.55 20.64
N SER A 205 -0.54 12.44 21.34
CA SER A 205 -0.73 12.39 22.79
C SER A 205 0.35 13.23 23.48
N LYS A 206 -0.02 14.45 23.91
CA LYS A 206 0.83 15.30 24.75
C LYS A 206 1.04 14.61 26.12
N ASN A 207 2.26 14.64 26.65
CA ASN A 207 2.62 14.11 27.98
C ASN A 207 2.46 12.58 28.16
N ALA A 208 2.75 11.79 27.12
CA ALA A 208 2.88 10.34 27.26
C ALA A 208 4.24 9.98 27.87
N THR A 209 4.23 9.32 29.03
CA THR A 209 5.36 8.58 29.58
C THR A 209 5.51 7.28 28.79
N PHE A 210 6.70 7.04 28.23
CA PHE A 210 6.99 5.85 27.43
C PHE A 210 7.85 4.85 28.24
N GLY A 211 7.68 3.56 27.97
CA GLY A 211 8.48 2.49 28.58
C GLY A 211 8.03 2.02 29.98
N GLY A 212 7.05 2.68 30.60
CA GLY A 212 6.44 2.17 31.84
C GLY A 212 5.53 0.98 31.56
N ASN A 213 5.78 -0.15 32.22
CA ASN A 213 4.89 -1.32 32.16
C ASN A 213 3.57 -1.00 32.85
N ILE A 214 2.44 -1.28 32.18
CA ILE A 214 1.09 -1.10 32.72
C ILE A 214 0.59 -2.35 33.45
N ILE A 215 1.27 -3.48 33.31
CA ILE A 215 0.93 -4.71 34.01
C ILE A 215 1.42 -4.61 35.46
N GLU A 216 0.50 -4.87 36.40
CA GLU A 216 0.84 -4.93 37.82
C GLU A 216 1.49 -6.26 38.16
N ASN A 217 2.40 -6.24 39.13
CA ASN A 217 3.05 -7.44 39.67
C ASN A 217 3.60 -8.38 38.56
N SER A 218 4.17 -7.80 37.50
CA SER A 218 4.73 -8.56 36.36
C SER A 218 5.94 -9.42 36.76
N TYR A 219 6.63 -9.02 37.82
CA TYR A 219 7.78 -9.73 38.41
C TYR A 219 7.32 -10.80 39.43
N LEU A 220 6.03 -10.83 39.81
CA LEU A 220 5.46 -11.83 40.73
C LEU A 220 6.17 -11.88 42.09
N ASP A 221 6.64 -10.73 42.57
CA ASP A 221 7.27 -10.61 43.87
C ASP A 221 6.26 -10.80 45.00
N ASP A 222 5.01 -10.41 44.75
CA ASP A 222 3.85 -10.55 45.65
C ASP A 222 2.86 -11.62 45.14
N GLY A 223 3.37 -12.81 44.85
CA GLY A 223 2.53 -13.93 44.39
C GLY A 223 1.74 -13.60 43.11
N THR A 224 0.43 -13.90 43.11
CA THR A 224 -0.50 -13.57 42.01
C THR A 224 -1.31 -12.30 42.27
N THR A 225 -0.94 -11.44 43.23
CA THR A 225 -1.68 -10.20 43.51
C THR A 225 -1.85 -9.36 42.23
N GLY A 226 -3.06 -8.85 42.02
CA GLY A 226 -3.46 -8.12 40.80
C GLY A 226 -3.91 -9.02 39.65
N TRP A 227 -3.55 -10.31 39.64
CA TRP A 227 -3.98 -11.28 38.63
C TRP A 227 -5.21 -12.05 39.10
N PHE A 228 -6.11 -12.37 38.18
CA PHE A 228 -7.24 -13.26 38.43
C PHE A 228 -7.35 -14.33 37.34
N PRO A 229 -7.87 -15.53 37.68
CA PRO A 229 -8.16 -16.55 36.68
C PRO A 229 -9.34 -16.10 35.81
N LEU A 230 -9.16 -16.12 34.49
CA LEU A 230 -10.26 -16.03 33.54
C LEU A 230 -10.85 -17.42 33.34
N GLY A 231 -12.08 -17.62 33.82
CA GLY A 231 -12.72 -18.93 33.90
C GLY A 231 -12.34 -19.70 35.17
N ASN A 232 -12.64 -21.00 35.21
CA ASN A 232 -12.47 -21.84 36.41
C ASN A 232 -11.08 -22.48 36.51
N CYS A 233 -10.05 -21.87 35.90
CA CYS A 233 -8.67 -22.33 36.01
C CYS A 233 -8.02 -21.90 37.33
N ALA A 234 -6.92 -22.55 37.72
CA ALA A 234 -6.17 -22.22 38.92
C ALA A 234 -4.88 -21.48 38.56
N LEU A 235 -4.57 -20.40 39.27
CA LEU A 235 -3.31 -19.67 39.17
C LEU A 235 -2.43 -19.94 40.39
N SER A 236 -1.16 -20.24 40.18
CA SER A 236 -0.15 -20.25 41.25
C SER A 236 1.20 -19.77 40.73
N VAL A 237 2.15 -19.51 41.63
CA VAL A 237 3.49 -19.03 41.26
C VAL A 237 4.51 -20.16 41.34
N GLY A 238 5.25 -20.36 40.25
CA GLY A 238 6.41 -21.24 40.17
C GLY A 238 7.73 -20.46 40.03
N THR A 239 8.85 -21.19 40.02
CA THR A 239 10.20 -20.64 39.83
C THR A 239 10.94 -21.39 38.72
N GLY A 240 11.89 -20.74 38.04
CA GLY A 240 12.64 -21.30 36.92
C GLY A 240 12.33 -20.68 35.56
N SER A 241 11.75 -19.47 35.53
CA SER A 241 11.68 -18.67 34.32
C SER A 241 12.98 -17.89 34.05
N PRO A 242 13.18 -17.36 32.83
CA PRO A 242 14.33 -16.53 32.53
C PRO A 242 14.40 -15.28 33.41
N HIS A 243 15.60 -14.91 33.86
CA HIS A 243 15.87 -13.67 34.59
C HIS A 243 16.03 -12.44 33.67
N VAL A 244 15.94 -12.63 32.36
CA VAL A 244 16.09 -11.56 31.36
C VAL A 244 14.76 -11.24 30.72
N LEU A 245 14.51 -9.98 30.38
CA LEU A 245 13.35 -9.61 29.58
C LEU A 245 13.38 -10.28 28.19
N PRO A 246 12.22 -10.58 27.60
CA PRO A 246 12.17 -11.04 26.22
C PRO A 246 12.78 -9.98 25.26
N PRO A 247 13.41 -10.40 24.16
CA PRO A 247 14.13 -9.53 23.24
C PRO A 247 13.37 -8.25 22.81
N MET A 248 12.08 -8.33 22.50
CA MET A 248 11.29 -7.18 22.06
C MET A 248 11.18 -6.11 23.14
N ALA A 249 10.92 -6.49 24.39
CA ALA A 249 10.89 -5.57 25.52
C ALA A 249 12.28 -5.01 25.80
N ARG A 250 13.29 -5.87 25.87
CA ARG A 250 14.69 -5.50 26.13
C ARG A 250 15.18 -4.42 25.16
N ASP A 251 14.99 -4.64 23.88
CA ASP A 251 15.47 -3.73 22.83
C ASP A 251 14.74 -2.37 22.84
N SER A 252 13.54 -2.31 23.43
CA SER A 252 12.70 -1.12 23.46
C SER A 252 12.85 -0.31 24.73
N LEU A 253 13.07 -0.98 25.87
CA LEU A 253 13.25 -0.37 27.19
C LEU A 253 14.70 0.02 27.45
N GLY A 254 15.66 -0.66 26.82
CA GLY A 254 17.08 -0.38 26.97
C GLY A 254 17.61 -0.86 28.32
N THR A 255 17.57 -0.01 29.35
CA THR A 255 17.98 -0.39 30.72
C THR A 255 16.77 -0.97 31.44
N TYR A 256 16.93 -2.15 32.05
CA TYR A 256 15.86 -2.87 32.73
C TYR A 256 16.38 -3.60 33.96
N GLU A 257 15.50 -3.84 34.91
CA GLU A 257 15.76 -4.71 36.06
C GLU A 257 15.61 -6.18 35.66
N SER A 258 16.45 -7.05 36.23
CA SER A 258 16.35 -8.49 35.96
C SER A 258 15.02 -9.04 36.48
N LEU A 259 14.38 -9.91 35.70
CA LEU A 259 13.18 -10.61 36.14
C LEU A 259 13.47 -11.49 37.36
N SER A 260 12.47 -11.72 38.18
CA SER A 260 12.57 -12.49 39.44
C SER A 260 12.87 -13.98 39.24
N GLY A 261 12.73 -14.51 38.02
CA GLY A 261 12.78 -15.95 37.73
C GLY A 261 11.50 -16.69 38.14
N ARG A 262 10.44 -15.96 38.49
CA ARG A 262 9.11 -16.51 38.82
C ARG A 262 8.17 -16.47 37.62
N TYR A 263 7.19 -17.35 37.62
CA TYR A 263 6.13 -17.41 36.60
C TYR A 263 4.78 -17.76 37.19
N ILE A 264 3.70 -17.33 36.54
CA ILE A 264 2.36 -17.84 36.80
C ILE A 264 2.23 -19.17 36.08
N ILE A 265 1.84 -20.22 36.80
CA ILE A 265 1.34 -21.47 36.21
C ILE A 265 -0.18 -21.48 36.27
N VAL A 266 -0.79 -21.85 35.15
CA VAL A 266 -2.23 -21.95 34.97
C VAL A 266 -2.56 -23.42 34.74
N THR A 267 -3.32 -23.99 35.66
CA THR A 267 -3.74 -25.40 35.59
C THR A 267 -5.26 -25.52 35.59
N ASN A 268 -5.77 -26.75 35.41
CA ASN A 268 -7.21 -27.03 35.38
C ASN A 268 -7.98 -26.22 34.31
N ARG A 269 -7.34 -26.01 33.16
CA ARG A 269 -7.94 -25.29 32.03
C ARG A 269 -8.90 -26.21 31.28
N SER A 270 -10.20 -25.95 31.35
CA SER A 270 -11.21 -26.71 30.57
C SER A 270 -11.40 -26.18 29.15
N ASP A 271 -10.88 -25.00 28.85
CA ASP A 271 -11.00 -24.35 27.54
C ASP A 271 -9.75 -23.54 27.18
N SER A 272 -9.55 -23.31 25.88
CA SER A 272 -8.36 -22.62 25.35
C SER A 272 -8.28 -21.14 25.71
N TRP A 273 -9.40 -20.49 26.03
CA TRP A 273 -9.43 -19.06 26.40
C TRP A 273 -9.11 -18.81 27.88
N MET A 274 -9.02 -19.87 28.71
CA MET A 274 -8.76 -19.74 30.14
C MET A 274 -7.28 -19.41 30.41
N GLY A 275 -7.03 -18.49 31.33
CA GLY A 275 -5.67 -18.07 31.69
C GLY A 275 -5.62 -16.90 32.66
N PRO A 276 -4.44 -16.32 32.91
CA PRO A 276 -4.26 -15.22 33.84
C PRO A 276 -4.69 -13.92 33.17
N ALA A 277 -5.45 -13.11 33.90
CA ALA A 277 -6.02 -11.86 33.40
C ALA A 277 -5.80 -10.68 34.35
N GLN A 278 -5.82 -9.48 33.78
CA GLN A 278 -5.75 -8.20 34.47
C GLN A 278 -6.63 -7.15 33.79
N MET A 279 -7.26 -6.29 34.59
CA MET A 279 -7.97 -5.12 34.09
C MET A 279 -6.97 -3.99 33.85
N ILE A 280 -7.00 -3.38 32.66
CA ILE A 280 -6.06 -2.33 32.25
C ILE A 280 -6.77 -1.08 31.71
N THR A 281 -8.09 -0.98 31.82
CA THR A 281 -8.92 0.13 31.30
C THR A 281 -8.32 1.50 31.61
N ASP A 282 -8.01 1.76 32.88
CA ASP A 282 -7.55 3.08 33.35
C ASP A 282 -6.08 3.37 33.07
N LYS A 283 -5.35 2.39 32.53
CA LYS A 283 -3.91 2.48 32.24
C LYS A 283 -3.62 2.81 30.78
N LEU A 284 -4.66 2.78 29.93
CA LEU A 284 -4.55 3.00 28.51
C LEU A 284 -4.77 4.47 28.15
N LYS A 285 -3.92 4.97 27.24
CA LYS A 285 -4.07 6.28 26.62
C LYS A 285 -4.36 6.08 25.14
N LEU A 286 -5.35 6.81 24.64
CA LEU A 286 -5.73 6.75 23.24
C LEU A 286 -4.56 7.10 22.33
N TYR A 287 -4.56 6.47 21.16
CA TYR A 287 -3.63 6.69 20.06
C TYR A 287 -2.16 6.32 20.34
N LEU A 288 -1.81 5.85 21.54
CA LEU A 288 -0.50 5.26 21.80
C LEU A 288 -0.43 3.82 21.28
N THR A 289 0.70 3.47 20.68
CA THR A 289 1.02 2.07 20.39
C THR A 289 1.63 1.46 21.64
N TYR A 290 1.01 0.38 22.12
CA TYR A 290 1.52 -0.44 23.21
C TYR A 290 2.21 -1.65 22.62
N GLN A 291 3.44 -1.92 23.06
CA GLN A 291 4.09 -3.20 22.79
C GLN A 291 3.73 -4.20 23.87
N VAL A 292 3.62 -5.45 23.45
CA VAL A 292 3.35 -6.61 24.31
C VAL A 292 4.53 -7.57 24.17
N SER A 293 5.05 -8.02 25.31
CA SER A 293 6.19 -8.93 25.33
C SER A 293 6.12 -9.80 26.58
N ALA A 294 6.22 -11.11 26.45
CA ALA A 294 6.22 -12.05 27.57
C ALA A 294 7.04 -13.30 27.27
N TRP A 295 7.53 -13.95 28.31
CA TRP A 295 7.96 -15.34 28.22
C TRP A 295 6.78 -16.26 28.46
N VAL A 296 6.59 -17.24 27.58
CA VAL A 296 5.61 -18.30 27.75
C VAL A 296 6.24 -19.67 27.56
N ARG A 297 5.66 -20.66 28.23
CA ARG A 297 6.02 -22.07 28.08
C ARG A 297 4.74 -22.90 28.24
N ILE A 298 4.64 -23.99 27.50
CA ILE A 298 3.58 -24.97 27.67
C ILE A 298 4.01 -26.05 28.67
N GLY A 299 3.09 -26.47 29.54
CA GLY A 299 3.31 -27.57 30.45
C GLY A 299 3.01 -28.94 29.83
N PRO A 300 2.97 -30.00 30.66
CA PRO A 300 2.60 -31.34 30.23
C PRO A 300 1.20 -31.39 29.59
N GLY A 301 0.97 -32.36 28.70
CA GLY A 301 -0.34 -32.60 28.07
C GLY A 301 -0.45 -32.17 26.60
N ALA A 302 0.54 -31.46 26.06
CA ALA A 302 0.58 -31.11 24.63
C ALA A 302 0.94 -32.34 23.76
N THR A 303 0.14 -32.60 22.71
CA THR A 303 0.36 -33.70 21.75
C THR A 303 0.83 -33.24 20.37
N GLY A 304 1.03 -31.92 20.21
CA GLY A 304 1.45 -31.28 18.96
C GLY A 304 1.67 -29.78 19.16
N PRO A 305 1.91 -29.01 18.08
CA PRO A 305 2.09 -27.56 18.13
C PRO A 305 0.94 -26.86 18.86
N GLN A 306 1.27 -25.89 19.71
CA GLN A 306 0.34 -25.15 20.54
C GLN A 306 0.46 -23.65 20.28
N ILE A 307 -0.66 -22.96 20.11
CA ILE A 307 -0.67 -21.50 19.99
C ILE A 307 -0.95 -20.91 21.37
N VAL A 308 -0.12 -19.97 21.79
CA VAL A 308 -0.34 -19.13 22.98
C VAL A 308 -0.40 -17.67 22.53
N ASN A 309 -1.34 -16.93 23.09
CA ASN A 309 -1.71 -15.59 22.65
C ASN A 309 -1.92 -14.68 23.86
N VAL A 310 -1.40 -13.45 23.79
CA VAL A 310 -1.82 -12.36 24.67
C VAL A 310 -2.97 -11.63 24.00
N ALA A 311 -4.16 -11.72 24.57
CA ALA A 311 -5.39 -11.17 24.04
C ALA A 311 -5.87 -9.98 24.86
N LEU A 312 -6.59 -9.07 24.21
CA LEU A 312 -7.33 -8.01 24.86
C LEU A 312 -8.83 -8.17 24.56
N SER A 313 -9.66 -8.08 25.59
CA SER A 313 -11.09 -7.88 25.46
C SER A 313 -11.37 -6.39 25.68
N VAL A 314 -11.81 -5.71 24.62
CA VAL A 314 -12.12 -4.27 24.58
C VAL A 314 -13.61 -4.11 24.30
N ASP A 315 -14.40 -3.77 25.31
CA ASP A 315 -15.87 -3.68 25.20
C ASP A 315 -16.49 -4.93 24.54
N SER A 316 -16.03 -6.12 24.97
CA SER A 316 -16.40 -7.44 24.43
C SER A 316 -15.91 -7.74 23.01
N GLN A 317 -15.05 -6.88 22.44
CA GLN A 317 -14.35 -7.16 21.20
C GLN A 317 -12.94 -7.69 21.46
N TRP A 318 -12.60 -8.76 20.74
CA TRP A 318 -11.29 -9.36 20.85
C TRP A 318 -10.26 -8.61 20.00
N ILE A 319 -9.10 -8.30 20.58
CA ILE A 319 -7.94 -7.73 19.89
C ILE A 319 -6.71 -8.59 20.19
N ASN A 320 -5.99 -8.99 19.14
CA ASN A 320 -4.74 -9.71 19.27
C ASN A 320 -3.63 -8.77 19.80
N GLY A 321 -3.05 -9.10 20.95
CA GLY A 321 -1.88 -8.41 21.50
C GLY A 321 -0.55 -9.02 21.06
N GLY A 322 -0.56 -10.25 20.52
CA GLY A 322 0.61 -11.00 20.07
C GLY A 322 0.42 -12.50 20.28
N GLU A 323 1.03 -13.32 19.44
CA GLU A 323 0.94 -14.79 19.53
C GLU A 323 2.23 -15.48 19.13
N VAL A 324 2.38 -16.72 19.61
CA VAL A 324 3.49 -17.59 19.25
C VAL A 324 3.00 -19.04 19.18
N GLU A 325 3.54 -19.81 18.24
CA GLU A 325 3.38 -21.26 18.19
C GLU A 325 4.56 -21.94 18.89
N LEU A 326 4.27 -22.86 19.81
CA LEU A 326 5.23 -23.63 20.58
C LEU A 326 5.13 -25.11 20.20
N ASN A 327 6.26 -25.76 20.00
CA ASN A 327 6.37 -27.19 19.71
C ASN A 327 7.31 -27.94 20.66
N ASP A 328 7.84 -27.26 21.67
CA ASP A 328 8.71 -27.82 22.69
C ASP A 328 8.36 -27.27 24.08
N ASP A 329 9.09 -27.72 25.09
CA ASP A 329 8.90 -27.32 26.47
C ASP A 329 9.86 -26.19 26.88
N LYS A 330 10.33 -25.35 25.97
CA LYS A 330 11.21 -24.21 26.32
C LYS A 330 10.40 -22.93 26.53
N TRP A 331 11.08 -21.92 27.06
CA TRP A 331 10.54 -20.57 27.13
C TRP A 331 10.66 -19.89 25.77
N HIS A 332 9.53 -19.42 25.25
CA HIS A 332 9.43 -18.66 24.00
C HIS A 332 8.93 -17.25 24.26
N GLU A 333 9.37 -16.31 23.43
CA GLU A 333 8.86 -14.95 23.47
C GLU A 333 7.52 -14.89 22.73
N ILE A 334 6.48 -14.36 23.39
CA ILE A 334 5.36 -13.73 22.68
C ILE A 334 5.73 -12.27 22.47
N GLY A 335 5.62 -11.81 21.22
CA GLY A 335 5.81 -10.42 20.85
C GLY A 335 4.62 -9.90 20.03
N GLY A 336 4.17 -8.69 20.34
CA GLY A 336 3.14 -8.04 19.54
C GLY A 336 2.91 -6.59 19.94
N SER A 337 1.84 -6.01 19.42
CA SER A 337 1.47 -4.62 19.72
C SER A 337 0.03 -4.34 19.39
N PHE A 338 -0.57 -3.40 20.12
CA PHE A 338 -1.93 -2.93 19.85
C PHE A 338 -2.02 -1.41 20.03
N ARG A 339 -3.13 -0.85 19.56
CA ARG A 339 -3.47 0.58 19.69
C ARG A 339 -4.98 0.71 19.88
N ILE A 340 -5.38 1.57 20.80
CA ILE A 340 -6.79 1.89 21.06
C ILE A 340 -7.06 3.30 20.55
N GLU A 341 -8.03 3.43 19.64
CA GLU A 341 -8.33 4.69 18.94
C GLU A 341 -9.65 5.34 19.38
N LYS A 342 -10.50 4.58 20.07
CA LYS A 342 -11.75 5.03 20.65
C LYS A 342 -11.72 4.75 22.15
N GLN A 343 -12.22 5.68 22.96
CA GLN A 343 -12.29 5.49 24.41
C GLN A 343 -13.07 4.21 24.73
N PRO A 344 -12.41 3.19 25.31
CA PRO A 344 -13.10 1.97 25.72
C PRO A 344 -13.74 2.17 27.09
N SER A 345 -14.78 1.40 27.36
CA SER A 345 -15.43 1.38 28.68
C SER A 345 -14.81 0.30 29.58
N ASN A 346 -14.37 -0.81 28.99
CA ASN A 346 -13.74 -1.92 29.67
C ASN A 346 -12.63 -2.52 28.80
N VAL A 347 -11.42 -2.62 29.36
CA VAL A 347 -10.31 -3.36 28.77
C VAL A 347 -9.71 -4.35 29.76
N MET A 348 -9.76 -5.62 29.39
CA MET A 348 -9.08 -6.71 30.07
C MET A 348 -7.99 -7.27 29.16
N VAL A 349 -6.79 -7.47 29.70
CA VAL A 349 -5.75 -8.26 29.06
C VAL A 349 -5.67 -9.63 29.70
N TYR A 350 -5.45 -10.65 28.91
CA TYR A 350 -5.31 -12.02 29.40
C TYR A 350 -4.40 -12.82 28.47
N VAL A 351 -3.75 -13.84 29.03
CA VAL A 351 -2.97 -14.80 28.23
C VAL A 351 -3.81 -16.04 28.05
N GLN A 352 -3.97 -16.49 26.81
CA GLN A 352 -4.79 -17.63 26.43
C GLN A 352 -4.01 -18.56 25.50
N GLY A 353 -4.63 -19.68 25.13
CA GLY A 353 -3.90 -20.85 24.69
C GLY A 353 -3.13 -21.47 25.87
N PRO A 354 -2.47 -22.63 25.72
CA PRO A 354 -2.57 -23.63 24.65
C PRO A 354 -3.97 -24.31 24.62
N ALA A 355 -4.10 -25.45 23.94
CA ALA A 355 -5.35 -26.24 23.92
C ALA A 355 -5.87 -26.55 25.34
N SER A 356 -7.17 -26.88 25.43
CA SER A 356 -7.79 -27.31 26.69
C SER A 356 -7.02 -28.50 27.31
N GLY A 357 -6.91 -28.51 28.63
CA GLY A 357 -6.18 -29.54 29.39
C GLY A 357 -4.66 -29.39 29.41
N VAL A 358 -4.07 -28.47 28.64
CA VAL A 358 -2.63 -28.20 28.65
C VAL A 358 -2.34 -26.99 29.56
N ASP A 359 -1.38 -27.16 30.46
CA ASP A 359 -0.98 -26.10 31.39
C ASP A 359 -0.26 -24.95 30.65
N LEU A 360 -0.48 -23.71 31.11
CA LEU A 360 0.15 -22.51 30.58
C LEU A 360 1.07 -21.89 31.63
N LEU A 361 2.31 -21.57 31.25
CA LEU A 361 3.26 -20.86 32.09
C LEU A 361 3.56 -19.49 31.47
N VAL A 362 3.48 -18.42 32.26
CA VAL A 362 3.70 -17.03 31.83
C VAL A 362 4.64 -16.31 32.78
N SER A 363 5.65 -15.63 32.25
CA SER A 363 6.59 -14.83 33.03
C SER A 363 6.88 -13.48 32.39
N GLY A 364 7.04 -12.46 33.22
CA GLY A 364 7.56 -11.16 32.83
C GLY A 364 6.72 -10.41 31.79
N LEU A 365 5.39 -10.54 31.80
CA LEU A 365 4.51 -9.84 30.84
C LEU A 365 4.72 -8.31 30.94
N GLN A 366 5.26 -7.73 29.88
CA GLN A 366 5.44 -6.30 29.69
C GLN A 366 4.41 -5.79 28.69
N ILE A 367 3.62 -4.80 29.10
CA ILE A 367 2.82 -3.98 28.19
C ILE A 367 3.16 -2.52 28.44
N PHE A 368 3.74 -1.84 27.46
CA PHE A 368 4.19 -0.47 27.64
C PHE A 368 4.02 0.38 26.39
N PRO A 369 3.68 1.67 26.52
CA PRO A 369 3.59 2.56 25.39
C PRO A 369 4.98 2.83 24.82
N VAL A 370 5.10 2.79 23.49
CA VAL A 370 6.36 3.07 22.78
C VAL A 370 6.37 4.43 22.10
N ASN A 371 7.51 5.11 22.22
CA ASN A 371 7.75 6.32 21.44
C ASN A 371 8.06 5.91 20.00
N ARG A 372 7.05 6.02 19.13
CA ARG A 372 7.16 5.67 17.71
C ARG A 372 8.35 6.36 17.05
N GLN A 373 8.53 7.67 17.24
CA GLN A 373 9.59 8.41 16.54
C GLN A 373 10.99 7.92 16.95
N VAL A 374 11.21 7.71 18.25
CA VAL A 374 12.48 7.18 18.77
C VAL A 374 12.70 5.75 18.27
N ARG A 375 11.68 4.89 18.33
CA ARG A 375 11.78 3.51 17.86
C ARG A 375 12.05 3.43 16.35
N PHE A 376 11.38 4.23 15.53
CA PHE A 376 11.67 4.29 14.09
C PHE A 376 13.10 4.76 13.80
N LYS A 377 13.61 5.76 14.54
CA LYS A 377 15.02 6.18 14.42
C LYS A 377 15.98 5.06 14.80
N TYR A 378 15.71 4.35 15.90
CA TYR A 378 16.50 3.19 16.34
C TYR A 378 16.50 2.08 15.29
N LEU A 379 15.32 1.64 14.84
CA LEU A 379 15.17 0.60 13.83
C LEU A 379 15.87 1.00 12.52
N LYS A 380 15.74 2.26 12.09
CA LYS A 380 16.48 2.78 10.93
C LYS A 380 17.99 2.64 11.14
N LYS A 381 18.51 3.00 12.31
CA LYS A 381 19.94 2.84 12.63
C LYS A 381 20.38 1.37 12.60
N GLN A 382 19.57 0.44 13.09
CA GLN A 382 19.89 -0.99 13.03
C GLN A 382 19.87 -1.51 11.58
N ILE A 383 18.86 -1.11 10.80
CA ILE A 383 18.79 -1.41 9.37
C ILE A 383 20.04 -0.88 8.66
N ASP A 384 20.48 0.33 9.00
CA ASP A 384 21.62 0.97 8.35
C ASP A 384 22.95 0.26 8.63
N LYS A 385 23.09 -0.45 9.75
CA LYS A 385 24.28 -1.28 10.05
C LYS A 385 24.38 -2.52 9.15
N ILE A 386 23.24 -3.08 8.75
CA ILE A 386 23.19 -4.29 7.92
C ILE A 386 22.96 -3.97 6.44
N ARG A 387 22.49 -2.75 6.13
CA ARG A 387 22.13 -2.35 4.76
C ARG A 387 23.38 -2.18 3.91
N LYS A 388 23.48 -3.00 2.86
CA LYS A 388 24.42 -2.77 1.76
C LYS A 388 23.88 -1.61 0.90
N ARG A 389 24.59 -0.48 0.86
CA ARG A 389 24.18 0.74 0.13
C ARG A 389 24.99 0.97 -1.14
N ASP A 390 26.25 0.56 -1.13
CA ASP A 390 27.19 0.83 -2.20
C ASP A 390 27.28 -0.38 -3.14
N ILE A 391 26.17 -0.66 -3.83
CA ILE A 391 26.14 -1.67 -4.88
C ILE A 391 26.59 -1.01 -6.18
N ILE A 392 27.84 -1.23 -6.57
CA ILE A 392 28.32 -0.84 -7.90
C ILE A 392 27.96 -1.96 -8.88
N LEU A 393 26.89 -1.76 -9.65
CA LEU A 393 26.55 -2.65 -10.76
C LEU A 393 27.46 -2.32 -11.96
N LYS A 394 28.53 -3.12 -12.15
CA LYS A 394 29.39 -3.02 -13.33
C LYS A 394 28.76 -3.80 -14.48
N PHE A 395 28.08 -3.08 -15.37
CA PHE A 395 27.64 -3.64 -16.64
C PHE A 395 28.81 -3.55 -17.63
N SER A 396 29.46 -4.68 -17.90
CA SER A 396 30.36 -4.78 -19.05
C SER A 396 29.53 -4.58 -20.33
N ARG A 397 29.88 -3.54 -21.10
CA ARG A 397 29.27 -3.22 -22.40
C ARG A 397 29.29 -4.47 -23.27
N LEU A 398 28.12 -5.09 -23.47
CA LEU A 398 27.91 -6.01 -24.59
C LEU A 398 27.94 -5.14 -25.84
N GLU A 399 28.80 -5.51 -26.78
CA GLU A 399 28.86 -4.88 -28.09
C GLU A 399 27.45 -4.77 -28.66
N SER A 400 27.14 -3.57 -29.16
CA SER A 400 25.88 -3.17 -29.75
C SER A 400 25.59 -4.02 -30.99
N SER A 401 25.07 -5.22 -30.77
CA SER A 401 24.26 -5.95 -31.74
C SER A 401 22.91 -6.18 -31.08
N LYS A 402 21.84 -5.82 -31.78
CA LYS A 402 20.43 -5.95 -31.37
C LYS A 402 20.10 -7.40 -31.03
N ARG A 403 20.39 -7.87 -29.82
CA ARG A 403 19.90 -9.15 -29.30
C ARG A 403 19.00 -8.86 -28.12
N ALA A 404 17.70 -9.06 -28.34
CA ALA A 404 16.74 -9.29 -27.27
C ALA A 404 17.32 -10.31 -26.29
N TRP A 405 17.25 -10.03 -25.00
CA TRP A 405 17.59 -11.02 -23.99
C TRP A 405 16.65 -12.21 -24.18
N THR A 406 17.21 -13.37 -24.49
CA THR A 406 16.45 -14.62 -24.40
C THR A 406 16.15 -14.90 -22.94
N MET A 407 15.03 -15.57 -22.64
CA MET A 407 14.70 -16.00 -21.27
C MET A 407 15.88 -16.72 -20.60
N LYS A 408 16.63 -17.54 -21.36
CA LYS A 408 17.85 -18.22 -20.88
C LYS A 408 18.96 -17.24 -20.46
N SER A 409 19.21 -16.19 -21.24
CA SER A 409 20.22 -15.18 -20.89
C SER A 409 19.82 -14.37 -19.67
N PHE A 410 18.53 -14.05 -19.52
CA PHE A 410 18.02 -13.31 -18.37
C PHE A 410 18.13 -14.14 -17.08
N VAL A 411 17.66 -15.39 -17.10
CA VAL A 411 17.79 -16.32 -15.98
C VAL A 411 19.26 -16.47 -15.58
N LYS A 412 20.17 -16.62 -16.55
CA LYS A 412 21.61 -16.71 -16.27
C LYS A 412 22.16 -15.45 -15.59
N PHE A 413 21.72 -14.26 -15.99
CA PHE A 413 22.11 -13.02 -15.33
C PHE A 413 21.54 -12.92 -13.91
N LEU A 414 20.25 -13.26 -13.75
CA LEU A 414 19.55 -13.20 -12.48
C LEU A 414 20.24 -14.12 -11.44
N VAL A 415 20.46 -15.39 -11.79
CA VAL A 415 21.11 -16.38 -10.93
C VAL A 415 22.56 -15.99 -10.59
N LYS A 416 23.27 -15.35 -11.52
CA LYS A 416 24.65 -14.90 -11.26
C LYS A 416 24.71 -13.67 -10.36
N SER A 417 23.68 -12.84 -10.36
CA SER A 417 23.75 -11.48 -9.80
C SER A 417 22.95 -11.30 -8.51
N PHE A 418 21.94 -12.14 -8.26
CA PHE A 418 21.03 -12.00 -7.15
C PHE A 418 20.82 -13.33 -6.41
N ASN A 419 20.70 -13.24 -5.10
CA ASN A 419 20.37 -14.35 -4.21
C ASN A 419 18.95 -14.26 -3.61
N TRP A 420 18.21 -13.20 -3.96
CA TRP A 420 16.82 -12.98 -3.57
C TRP A 420 15.99 -12.53 -4.78
N ALA A 421 14.71 -12.91 -4.80
CA ALA A 421 13.73 -12.45 -5.79
C ALA A 421 12.44 -11.96 -5.13
N VAL A 422 11.77 -11.03 -5.83
CA VAL A 422 10.41 -10.56 -5.52
C VAL A 422 9.63 -10.59 -6.82
N PHE A 423 8.50 -11.29 -6.82
CA PHE A 423 7.64 -11.32 -8.00
C PHE A 423 6.85 -10.03 -8.10
N GLU A 424 6.64 -9.57 -9.32
CA GLU A 424 6.08 -8.25 -9.52
C GLU A 424 4.59 -8.24 -9.17
N ASN A 425 3.85 -9.24 -9.66
CA ASN A 425 2.40 -9.31 -9.53
C ASN A 425 1.90 -10.69 -9.10
N GLU A 426 2.65 -11.74 -9.38
CA GLU A 426 2.22 -13.14 -9.37
C GLU A 426 1.79 -13.62 -7.97
N LEU A 427 2.26 -12.95 -6.91
CA LEU A 427 1.88 -13.21 -5.52
C LEU A 427 0.86 -12.21 -4.95
N LYS A 428 0.42 -11.20 -5.72
CA LYS A 428 -0.60 -10.23 -5.27
C LYS A 428 -1.99 -10.83 -5.33
N TRP A 429 -2.88 -10.34 -4.47
CA TRP A 429 -4.27 -10.82 -4.40
C TRP A 429 -5.00 -10.72 -5.74
N SER A 430 -4.84 -9.60 -6.44
CA SER A 430 -5.44 -9.42 -7.76
C SER A 430 -5.01 -10.43 -8.81
N TRP A 431 -3.83 -11.03 -8.65
CA TRP A 431 -3.31 -12.05 -9.56
C TRP A 431 -3.74 -13.45 -9.12
N THR A 432 -3.65 -13.75 -7.83
CA THR A 432 -3.94 -15.09 -7.32
C THR A 432 -5.43 -15.37 -7.13
N GLU A 433 -6.28 -14.33 -7.06
CA GLU A 433 -7.74 -14.45 -6.96
C GLU A 433 -8.43 -13.26 -7.66
N PRO A 434 -8.37 -13.18 -9.00
CA PRO A 434 -8.98 -12.07 -9.76
C PRO A 434 -10.52 -12.05 -9.63
N GLN A 435 -11.14 -13.21 -9.39
CA GLN A 435 -12.58 -13.38 -9.14
C GLN A 435 -12.76 -14.15 -7.83
N GLU A 436 -13.77 -13.78 -7.03
CA GLU A 436 -14.05 -14.40 -5.74
C GLU A 436 -14.11 -15.94 -5.86
N GLY A 437 -13.32 -16.63 -5.05
CA GLY A 437 -13.31 -18.09 -5.02
C GLY A 437 -12.52 -18.75 -6.15
N LYS A 438 -12.04 -18.01 -7.16
CA LYS A 438 -11.28 -18.56 -8.31
C LYS A 438 -9.80 -18.27 -8.17
N PHE A 439 -9.08 -19.24 -7.63
CA PHE A 439 -7.66 -19.12 -7.35
C PHE A 439 -6.79 -19.59 -8.52
N ASN A 440 -5.70 -18.87 -8.76
CA ASN A 440 -4.67 -19.28 -9.72
C ASN A 440 -3.28 -18.96 -9.16
N TYR A 441 -2.56 -19.99 -8.75
CA TYR A 441 -1.17 -19.88 -8.25
C TYR A 441 -0.13 -20.33 -9.29
N ARG A 442 -0.55 -20.78 -10.48
CA ARG A 442 0.33 -21.42 -11.47
C ARG A 442 1.57 -20.59 -11.77
N ASP A 443 1.40 -19.30 -12.07
CA ASP A 443 2.53 -18.43 -12.44
C ASP A 443 3.47 -18.20 -11.24
N ALA A 444 2.91 -18.11 -10.02
CA ALA A 444 3.71 -17.99 -8.79
C ALA A 444 4.47 -19.27 -8.48
N ASP A 445 3.84 -20.43 -8.65
CA ASP A 445 4.43 -21.74 -8.41
C ASP A 445 5.57 -22.01 -9.40
N GLU A 446 5.35 -21.74 -10.70
CA GLU A 446 6.39 -21.87 -11.73
C GLU A 446 7.62 -20.99 -11.44
N LEU A 447 7.40 -19.75 -10.97
CA LEU A 447 8.50 -18.85 -10.59
C LEU A 447 9.17 -19.25 -9.26
N LEU A 448 8.41 -19.77 -8.30
CA LEU A 448 8.95 -20.30 -7.04
C LEU A 448 9.84 -21.51 -7.32
N ASP A 449 9.39 -22.43 -8.15
CA ASP A 449 10.16 -23.62 -8.55
C ASP A 449 11.45 -23.24 -9.29
N LEU A 450 11.38 -22.24 -10.17
CA LEU A 450 12.57 -21.69 -10.81
C LEU A 450 13.55 -21.14 -9.76
N CYS A 451 13.09 -20.32 -8.81
CA CYS A 451 13.95 -19.76 -7.77
C CYS A 451 14.54 -20.86 -6.86
N LYS A 452 13.72 -21.84 -6.45
CA LYS A 452 14.14 -23.03 -5.69
C LYS A 452 15.25 -23.79 -6.43
N SER A 453 15.10 -24.00 -7.75
CA SER A 453 16.10 -24.73 -8.56
C SER A 453 17.48 -24.07 -8.61
N TYR A 454 17.55 -22.76 -8.37
CA TYR A 454 18.79 -21.98 -8.33
C TYR A 454 19.19 -21.51 -6.93
N ASN A 455 18.53 -22.02 -5.88
CA ASN A 455 18.77 -21.62 -4.49
C ASN A 455 18.64 -20.11 -4.25
N ILE A 456 17.62 -19.49 -4.88
CA ILE A 456 17.26 -18.08 -4.71
C ILE A 456 16.11 -17.99 -3.72
N GLU A 457 16.29 -17.19 -2.67
CA GLU A 457 15.25 -16.95 -1.67
C GLU A 457 14.18 -15.99 -2.24
N VAL A 458 12.91 -16.25 -1.95
CA VAL A 458 11.80 -15.42 -2.47
C VAL A 458 11.11 -14.69 -1.33
N ARG A 459 10.89 -13.40 -1.50
CA ARG A 459 10.04 -12.60 -0.61
C ARG A 459 8.65 -12.47 -1.23
N GLY A 460 7.63 -12.91 -0.48
CA GLY A 460 6.24 -12.72 -0.88
C GLY A 460 5.85 -11.24 -0.97
N HIS A 461 5.28 -10.84 -2.10
CA HIS A 461 4.77 -9.49 -2.35
C HIS A 461 3.46 -9.57 -3.13
N CYS A 462 2.30 -9.36 -2.52
CA CYS A 462 2.03 -9.15 -1.09
C CYS A 462 0.68 -9.78 -0.73
N ILE A 463 0.46 -10.04 0.55
CA ILE A 463 -0.81 -10.63 1.02
C ILE A 463 -1.96 -9.62 0.83
N PHE A 464 -1.78 -8.36 1.23
CA PHE A 464 -2.76 -7.29 1.07
C PHE A 464 -2.11 -6.04 0.50
N TRP A 465 -2.87 -5.28 -0.28
CA TRP A 465 -2.45 -4.00 -0.82
C TRP A 465 -3.62 -3.02 -0.84
N GLU A 466 -3.38 -1.78 -0.43
CA GLU A 466 -4.41 -0.73 -0.29
C GLU A 466 -4.59 0.12 -1.56
N MET A 467 -3.78 -0.11 -2.60
CA MET A 467 -3.84 0.68 -3.84
C MET A 467 -5.10 0.33 -4.62
N GLU A 468 -6.05 1.27 -4.69
CA GLU A 468 -7.41 1.03 -5.20
C GLU A 468 -7.46 0.39 -6.59
N TYR A 469 -6.57 0.76 -7.52
CA TYR A 469 -6.51 0.17 -8.86
C TYR A 469 -6.06 -1.29 -8.88
N ALA A 470 -5.37 -1.75 -7.82
CA ALA A 470 -4.87 -3.10 -7.68
C ALA A 470 -5.78 -3.99 -6.83
N ILE A 471 -6.92 -3.47 -6.36
CA ILE A 471 -7.93 -4.24 -5.64
C ILE A 471 -9.00 -4.69 -6.62
N GLN A 472 -9.33 -5.98 -6.59
CA GLN A 472 -10.32 -6.60 -7.46
C GLN A 472 -11.71 -5.98 -7.24
N SER A 473 -12.50 -5.90 -8.30
CA SER A 473 -13.85 -5.34 -8.25
C SER A 473 -14.75 -6.03 -7.22
N TRP A 474 -14.63 -7.37 -7.08
CA TRP A 474 -15.40 -8.14 -6.12
C TRP A 474 -15.06 -7.76 -4.67
N VAL A 475 -13.77 -7.62 -4.33
CA VAL A 475 -13.31 -7.18 -3.00
C VAL A 475 -13.82 -5.77 -2.70
N ARG A 476 -13.75 -4.86 -3.68
CA ARG A 476 -14.24 -3.47 -3.54
C ARG A 476 -15.75 -3.38 -3.33
N SER A 477 -16.50 -4.38 -3.77
CA SER A 477 -17.96 -4.41 -3.64
C SER A 477 -18.45 -4.91 -2.26
N LEU A 478 -17.53 -5.45 -1.44
CA LEU A 478 -17.87 -5.99 -0.13
C LEU A 478 -18.16 -4.89 0.90
N ASN A 479 -19.14 -5.14 1.77
CA ASN A 479 -19.34 -4.35 2.98
C ASN A 479 -18.27 -4.70 4.04
N ALA A 480 -18.26 -4.00 5.17
CA ALA A 480 -17.23 -4.17 6.20
C ALA A 480 -17.11 -5.61 6.73
N SER A 481 -18.23 -6.32 6.93
CA SER A 481 -18.22 -7.71 7.41
C SER A 481 -17.76 -8.68 6.31
N GLY A 482 -18.21 -8.49 5.08
CA GLY A 482 -17.77 -9.27 3.92
C GLY A 482 -16.27 -9.12 3.67
N LEU A 483 -15.76 -7.89 3.73
CA LEU A 483 -14.33 -7.59 3.59
C LEU A 483 -13.52 -8.26 4.71
N MET A 484 -13.97 -8.17 5.96
CA MET A 484 -13.31 -8.83 7.09
C MET A 484 -13.20 -10.34 6.87
N THR A 485 -14.29 -10.97 6.44
CA THR A 485 -14.32 -12.40 6.12
C THR A 485 -13.38 -12.74 4.98
N ALA A 486 -13.36 -11.96 3.90
CA ALA A 486 -12.46 -12.18 2.76
C ALA A 486 -10.98 -12.05 3.16
N VAL A 487 -10.63 -11.02 3.95
CA VAL A 487 -9.28 -10.83 4.50
C VAL A 487 -8.89 -12.00 5.41
N GLN A 488 -9.79 -12.42 6.31
CA GLN A 488 -9.53 -13.54 7.21
C GLN A 488 -9.32 -14.85 6.44
N ASN A 489 -10.17 -15.14 5.46
CA ASN A 489 -10.04 -16.32 4.61
C ASN A 489 -8.72 -16.35 3.84
N ARG A 490 -8.23 -15.18 3.41
CA ARG A 490 -6.92 -15.07 2.75
C ARG A 490 -5.75 -15.25 3.72
N LEU A 491 -5.88 -14.82 4.98
CA LEU A 491 -4.87 -15.05 6.03
C LEU A 491 -4.77 -16.52 6.44
N THR A 492 -5.92 -17.19 6.62
CA THR A 492 -5.97 -18.50 7.29
C THR A 492 -6.02 -19.67 6.33
N ARG A 493 -6.17 -19.43 5.03
CA ARG A 493 -6.19 -20.55 4.08
C ARG A 493 -4.84 -21.27 4.08
N PRO A 494 -4.84 -22.59 4.25
CA PRO A 494 -3.67 -23.38 3.91
C PRO A 494 -3.38 -23.12 2.43
N SER A 495 -2.23 -22.52 2.13
CA SER A 495 -1.61 -22.67 0.83
C SER A 495 -1.42 -24.17 0.63
N HIS A 496 -2.34 -24.83 -0.08
CA HIS A 496 -2.05 -26.14 -0.62
C HIS A 496 -0.76 -25.97 -1.45
N THR A 497 0.26 -26.73 -1.04
CA THR A 497 1.63 -26.77 -1.56
C THR A 497 2.49 -25.51 -1.32
N LEU A 498 3.36 -25.57 -0.31
CA LEU A 498 4.61 -24.81 -0.23
C LEU A 498 5.80 -25.77 -0.40
#